data_AF-A0A090ZA78-F1
#
_entry.id   AF-A0A090ZA78-F1
#
_cell.length_a   1.000
_cell.length_b   1.000
_cell.length_c   1.000
_cell.angle_alpha   90.00
_cell.angle_beta   90.00
_cell.angle_gamma   90.00
#
_symmetry.space_group_name_H-M   'P 1'
#
loop_
_entity.id
_entity.type
_entity.pdbx_description
1 polymer ?
#
loop_
_entity_poly.entity_id
_entity_poly.type
_entity_poly.pdbx_seq_one_letter_code
_entity_poly.pdbx_strand_id
1 'polypeptide(L)'
;MQREIKDPVKQASYQEALNKKYGGSVTAKEQYINPRAVLIHHCTNCHKEWYAHPTWILTKENQKHVCGVDPTRIDEVRKKKVTKKKTRPMTEEDKIKIPNMVEQGMSQVKIANTLGIAVSTLSKYLKKAEESRVLI
;
A
#
# COMPACT_ATOMS: atom_id res chain seq x y z
N MET A 1 25.53 20.21 20.24
CA MET A 1 24.45 21.22 20.24
C MET A 1 23.16 20.54 20.67
N GLN A 2 22.79 20.66 21.95
CA GLN A 2 21.51 20.14 22.43
C GLN A 2 20.43 21.13 21.98
N ARG A 3 19.45 20.67 21.18
CA ARG A 3 18.35 21.52 20.73
C ARG A 3 17.45 21.80 21.94
N GLU A 4 17.20 23.07 22.22
CA GLU A 4 16.31 23.48 23.31
C GLU A 4 14.88 22.99 23.01
N ILE A 5 14.29 22.27 23.97
CA ILE A 5 12.92 21.77 23.88
C ILE A 5 12.00 22.95 24.19
N LYS A 6 11.21 23.42 23.21
CA LYS A 6 10.32 24.58 23.38
C LYS A 6 9.24 24.40 24.45
N ASP A 7 8.83 23.17 24.72
CA ASP A 7 7.78 22.84 25.69
C ASP A 7 8.11 21.50 26.40
N PRO A 8 8.88 21.54 27.51
CA PRO A 8 9.38 20.34 28.17
C PRO A 8 8.27 19.52 28.84
N VAL A 9 7.18 20.17 29.29
CA VAL A 9 6.06 19.51 29.97
C VAL A 9 5.31 18.59 29.01
N LYS A 10 4.99 19.08 27.80
CA LYS A 10 4.31 18.25 26.79
C LYS A 10 5.19 17.12 26.28
N GLN A 11 6.50 17.37 26.10
CA GLN A 11 7.45 16.34 25.69
C GLN A 11 7.53 15.21 26.72
N ALA A 12 7.60 15.55 28.02
CA ALA A 12 7.62 14.58 29.11
C ALA A 12 6.34 13.74 29.14
N SER A 13 5.17 14.39 29.11
CA SER A 13 3.86 13.70 29.09
C SER A 13 3.74 12.73 27.92
N TYR A 14 4.24 13.12 26.75
CA TYR A 14 4.25 12.25 25.58
C TYR A 14 5.20 11.05 25.75
N GLN A 15 6.41 11.27 26.29
CA GLN A 15 7.36 10.20 26.55
C GLN A 15 6.82 9.21 27.61
N GLU A 16 6.10 9.69 28.62
CA GLU A 16 5.40 8.82 29.59
C GLU A 16 4.32 7.96 28.92
N ALA A 17 3.54 8.53 28.00
CA ALA A 17 2.55 7.78 27.23
C ALA A 17 3.21 6.68 26.37
N LEU A 18 4.39 6.95 25.80
CA LEU A 18 5.19 5.94 25.09
C LEU A 18 5.71 4.86 26.04
N ASN A 19 6.22 5.26 27.21
CA ASN A 19 6.73 4.33 28.21
C ASN A 19 5.63 3.38 28.69
N LYS A 20 4.42 3.89 28.93
CA LYS A 20 3.26 3.09 29.31
C LYS A 20 2.88 2.05 28.26
N LYS A 21 3.06 2.36 26.97
CA LYS A 21 2.66 1.48 25.87
C LYS A 21 3.75 0.50 25.42
N TYR A 22 5.01 0.90 25.48
CA TYR A 22 6.16 0.13 24.96
C TYR A 22 7.18 -0.26 26.05
N GLY A 23 6.83 -0.09 27.33
CA GLY A 23 7.71 -0.45 28.46
C GLY A 23 9.02 0.34 28.50
N GLY A 24 9.05 1.56 27.95
CA GLY A 24 10.27 2.37 27.84
C GLY A 24 11.18 2.05 26.65
N SER A 25 10.79 1.12 25.78
CA SER A 25 11.60 0.71 24.63
C SER A 25 11.62 1.73 23.47
N VAL A 26 10.70 2.71 23.48
CA VAL A 26 10.51 3.67 22.38
C VAL A 26 10.66 5.10 22.90
N THR A 27 11.57 5.86 22.28
CA THR A 27 11.91 7.25 22.65
C THR A 27 11.68 8.19 21.48
N ALA A 28 11.13 9.38 21.74
CA ALA A 28 11.02 10.43 20.72
C ALA A 28 12.35 11.18 20.60
N LYS A 29 12.96 11.19 19.40
CA LYS A 29 14.22 11.90 19.13
C LYS A 29 13.98 13.36 18.76
N GLU A 30 12.81 13.64 18.20
CA GLU A 30 12.37 15.00 17.88
C GLU A 30 11.45 15.58 18.96
N GLN A 31 11.37 16.91 18.97
CA GLN A 31 10.49 17.64 19.85
C GLN A 31 9.03 17.39 19.47
N TYR A 32 8.20 17.08 20.46
CA TYR A 32 6.75 17.04 20.29
C TYR A 32 6.20 18.43 19.95
N ILE A 33 5.54 18.52 18.79
CA ILE A 33 4.87 19.74 18.33
C ILE A 33 3.37 19.61 18.57
N ASN A 34 2.76 18.56 18.03
CA ASN A 34 1.34 18.25 18.15
C ASN A 34 1.12 16.76 17.85
N PRO A 35 -0.04 16.16 18.20
CA PRO A 35 -0.22 14.71 18.10
C PRO A 35 -0.33 14.20 16.65
N ARG A 36 -0.55 15.13 15.71
CA ARG A 36 -0.60 14.90 14.25
C ARG A 36 0.69 15.34 13.55
N ALA A 37 1.73 15.72 14.26
CA ALA A 37 3.03 16.02 13.66
C ALA A 37 3.78 14.71 13.45
N VAL A 38 4.44 14.55 12.31
CA VAL A 38 5.35 13.43 12.10
C VAL A 38 6.63 13.71 12.88
N LEU A 39 7.04 12.77 13.72
CA LEU A 39 8.27 12.84 14.51
C LEU A 39 9.12 11.60 14.27
N ILE A 40 10.43 11.72 14.46
CA ILE A 40 11.35 10.59 14.52
C ILE A 40 11.30 9.93 15.89
N HIS A 41 11.03 8.64 15.87
CA HIS A 41 11.10 7.73 17.00
C HIS A 41 12.29 6.82 16.87
N HIS A 42 12.86 6.45 18.00
CA HIS A 42 13.92 5.47 18.11
C HIS A 42 13.47 4.35 19.05
N CYS A 43 13.70 3.10 18.66
CA CYS A 43 13.49 1.96 19.53
C CYS A 43 14.83 1.41 20.01
N THR A 44 15.03 1.32 21.34
CA THR A 44 16.25 0.78 21.94
C THR A 44 16.42 -0.72 21.70
N ASN A 45 15.33 -1.47 21.54
CA ASN A 45 15.38 -2.92 21.38
C ASN A 45 15.81 -3.36 19.96
N CYS A 46 15.40 -2.62 18.93
CA CYS A 46 15.75 -2.94 17.54
C CYS A 46 16.66 -1.91 16.87
N HIS A 47 17.02 -0.84 17.58
CA HIS A 47 17.84 0.30 17.11
C HIS A 47 17.33 0.95 15.83
N LYS A 48 16.05 0.78 15.49
CA LYS A 48 15.45 1.40 14.31
C LYS A 48 14.91 2.78 14.63
N GLU A 49 15.12 3.66 13.68
CA GLU A 49 14.53 4.99 13.65
C GLU A 49 13.42 5.00 12.61
N TRP A 50 12.27 5.57 12.95
CA TRP A 50 11.16 5.69 12.00
C TRP A 50 10.36 6.97 12.23
N TYR A 51 9.67 7.39 11.17
CA TYR A 51 8.77 8.53 11.18
C TYR A 51 7.36 8.08 11.53
N ALA A 52 6.76 8.65 12.57
CA ALA A 52 5.36 8.40 12.89
C ALA A 52 4.66 9.58 13.55
N HIS A 53 3.34 9.59 13.42
CA HIS A 53 2.49 10.48 14.20
C HIS A 53 2.33 9.93 15.64
N PRO A 54 2.48 10.77 16.68
CA PRO A 54 2.19 10.42 18.07
C PRO A 54 0.86 9.70 18.27
N THR A 55 -0.22 10.19 17.63
CA THR A 55 -1.53 9.54 17.74
C THR A 55 -1.48 8.10 17.21
N TRP A 56 -0.79 7.82 16.11
CA TRP A 56 -0.83 6.50 15.49
C TRP A 56 -0.17 5.44 16.37
N ILE A 57 1.01 5.75 16.91
CA ILE A 57 1.72 4.80 17.77
C ILE A 57 1.03 4.61 19.13
N LEU A 58 0.34 5.63 19.64
CA LEU A 58 -0.35 5.60 20.93
C LEU A 58 -1.76 4.99 20.86
N THR A 59 -2.53 5.21 19.80
CA THR A 59 -3.94 4.75 19.75
C THR A 59 -4.19 3.62 18.75
N LYS A 60 -3.52 3.60 17.58
CA LYS A 60 -3.78 2.61 16.54
C LYS A 60 -2.94 1.36 16.73
N GLU A 61 -3.57 0.23 17.01
CA GLU A 61 -2.86 -1.04 17.22
C GLU A 61 -2.15 -1.56 15.97
N ASN A 62 -2.73 -1.34 14.79
CA ASN A 62 -2.14 -1.76 13.51
C ASN A 62 -0.96 -0.90 13.05
N GLN A 63 -0.75 0.27 13.67
CA GLN A 63 0.35 1.20 13.38
C GLN A 63 1.33 1.29 14.57
N LYS A 64 1.24 0.35 15.52
CA LYS A 64 2.20 0.26 16.63
C LYS A 64 3.56 -0.18 16.12
N HIS A 65 4.63 0.25 16.78
CA HIS A 65 5.95 -0.29 16.51
C HIS A 65 5.99 -1.76 16.92
N VAL A 66 6.49 -2.63 16.03
CA VAL A 66 6.74 -4.05 16.31
C VAL A 66 8.17 -4.35 15.90
N CYS A 67 9.00 -4.73 16.88
CA CYS A 67 10.38 -5.11 16.60
C CYS A 67 10.43 -6.32 15.65
N GLY A 68 11.41 -6.33 14.74
CA GLY A 68 11.56 -7.40 13.74
C GLY A 68 10.66 -7.26 12.50
N VAL A 69 9.65 -6.40 12.54
CA VAL A 69 8.84 -6.08 11.35
C VAL A 69 9.40 -4.81 10.72
N ASP A 70 10.00 -4.96 9.54
CA ASP A 70 10.46 -3.81 8.77
C ASP A 70 9.35 -3.30 7.83
N PRO A 71 8.81 -2.07 8.07
CA PRO A 71 7.74 -1.53 7.23
C PRO A 71 8.23 -1.15 5.82
N THR A 72 9.52 -0.87 5.63
CA THR A 72 10.06 -0.51 4.31
C THR A 72 10.01 -1.70 3.35
N ARG A 73 10.31 -2.90 3.84
CA ARG A 73 10.14 -4.15 3.08
C ARG A 73 8.69 -4.38 2.64
N ILE A 74 7.71 -4.01 3.48
CA ILE A 74 6.28 -4.14 3.16
C ILE A 74 5.87 -3.12 2.09
N ASP A 75 6.35 -1.88 2.19
CA ASP A 75 6.08 -0.83 1.20
C ASP A 75 6.71 -1.16 -0.16
N GLU A 76 7.91 -1.75 -0.20
CA GLU A 76 8.52 -2.26 -1.42
C GLU A 76 7.72 -3.41 -2.05
N VAL A 77 7.25 -4.37 -1.24
CA VAL A 77 6.39 -5.47 -1.72
C VAL A 77 5.05 -4.91 -2.23
N ARG A 78 4.49 -3.90 -1.56
CA ARG A 78 3.26 -3.23 -1.98
C ARG A 78 3.49 -2.41 -3.26
N LYS A 79 4.60 -1.69 -3.38
CA LYS A 79 5.01 -0.97 -4.59
C LYS A 79 5.20 -1.92 -5.77
N LYS A 80 5.82 -3.09 -5.56
CA LYS A 80 5.91 -4.15 -6.59
C LYS A 80 4.53 -4.71 -7.01
N LYS A 81 3.54 -4.72 -6.11
CA LYS A 81 2.14 -5.03 -6.49
C LYS A 81 1.46 -3.85 -7.22
N VAL A 82 1.84 -2.62 -6.92
CA VAL A 82 1.24 -1.37 -7.46
C VAL A 82 1.88 -0.91 -8.77
N THR A 83 3.07 -1.41 -9.16
CA THR A 83 3.56 -1.30 -10.53
C THR A 83 2.61 -2.08 -11.43
N LYS A 84 1.53 -1.41 -11.86
CA LYS A 84 0.53 -1.93 -12.79
C LYS A 84 1.29 -2.55 -13.96
N LYS A 85 1.17 -3.87 -14.16
CA LYS A 85 1.57 -4.48 -15.43
C LYS A 85 0.92 -3.64 -16.53
N LYS A 86 1.73 -2.99 -17.38
CA LYS A 86 1.22 -2.17 -18.48
C LYS A 86 0.44 -3.10 -19.41
N THR A 87 -0.90 -3.04 -19.33
CA THR A 87 -1.78 -3.75 -20.28
C THR A 87 -1.70 -3.05 -21.62
N ARG A 88 -1.52 -3.81 -22.70
CA ARG A 88 -1.48 -3.25 -24.05
C ARG A 88 -2.92 -2.92 -24.54
N PRO A 89 -3.10 -1.92 -25.43
CA PRO A 89 -4.37 -1.73 -26.11
C PRO A 89 -4.68 -2.93 -27.02
N MET A 90 -5.98 -3.22 -27.20
CA MET A 90 -6.44 -4.32 -28.07
C MET A 90 -6.18 -3.97 -29.54
N THR A 91 -5.58 -4.89 -30.28
CA THR A 91 -5.20 -4.75 -31.69
C THR A 91 -6.16 -5.52 -32.61
N GLU A 92 -6.13 -5.26 -33.92
CA GLU A 92 -7.00 -5.94 -34.90
C GLU A 92 -6.75 -7.45 -34.93
N GLU A 93 -5.51 -7.90 -34.74
CA GLU A 93 -5.18 -9.33 -34.62
C GLU A 93 -5.85 -10.00 -33.40
N ASP A 94 -6.02 -9.27 -32.29
CA ASP A 94 -6.68 -9.80 -31.10
C ASP A 94 -8.17 -10.05 -31.40
N LYS A 95 -8.81 -9.16 -32.17
CA LYS A 95 -10.23 -9.31 -32.55
C LYS A 95 -10.49 -10.58 -33.36
N ILE A 96 -9.51 -11.04 -34.14
CA ILE A 96 -9.58 -12.29 -34.92
C ILE A 96 -9.33 -13.51 -34.02
N LYS A 97 -8.41 -13.40 -33.05
CA LYS A 97 -8.02 -14.50 -32.16
C LYS A 97 -9.04 -14.76 -31.04
N ILE A 98 -9.68 -13.71 -30.52
CA ILE A 98 -10.67 -13.79 -29.44
C ILE A 98 -11.82 -14.78 -29.73
N PRO A 99 -12.55 -14.72 -30.87
CA PRO A 99 -13.67 -15.64 -31.12
C PRO A 99 -13.21 -17.10 -31.13
N ASN A 100 -12.09 -17.41 -31.80
CA ASN A 100 -11.50 -18.75 -31.81
C ASN A 100 -11.21 -19.27 -30.39
N MET A 101 -10.64 -18.43 -29.52
CA MET A 101 -10.35 -18.81 -28.12
C MET A 101 -11.62 -18.99 -27.28
N VAL A 102 -12.68 -18.23 -27.57
CA VAL A 102 -14.00 -18.39 -26.92
C VAL A 102 -14.66 -19.70 -27.37
N GLU A 103 -14.60 -20.04 -28.66
CA GLU A 103 -15.10 -21.30 -29.21
C GLU A 103 -14.34 -22.51 -28.63
N GLN A 104 -13.05 -22.36 -28.34
CA GLN A 104 -12.25 -23.33 -27.57
C GLN A 104 -12.63 -23.42 -26.08
N GLY A 105 -13.66 -22.69 -25.63
CA GLY A 105 -14.16 -22.73 -24.26
C GLY A 105 -13.25 -22.04 -23.25
N MET A 106 -12.33 -21.18 -23.68
CA MET A 106 -11.47 -20.46 -22.74
C MET A 106 -12.24 -19.38 -21.99
N SER A 107 -12.02 -19.31 -20.67
CA SER A 107 -12.52 -18.20 -19.85
C SER A 107 -11.91 -16.86 -20.27
N GLN A 108 -12.70 -15.79 -20.21
CA GLN A 108 -12.27 -14.42 -20.51
C GLN A 108 -10.99 -14.01 -19.77
N VAL A 109 -10.81 -14.46 -18.52
CA VAL A 109 -9.59 -14.17 -17.73
C VAL A 109 -8.36 -14.85 -18.35
N LYS A 110 -8.51 -16.07 -18.86
CA LYS A 110 -7.42 -16.81 -19.51
C LYS A 110 -7.04 -16.15 -20.84
N ILE A 111 -8.03 -15.78 -21.65
CA ILE A 111 -7.84 -15.09 -22.93
C ILE A 111 -7.12 -13.75 -22.72
N ALA A 112 -7.57 -12.94 -21.76
CA ALA A 112 -6.96 -11.65 -21.48
C ALA A 112 -5.50 -11.75 -21.04
N ASN A 113 -5.17 -12.74 -20.21
CA ASN A 113 -3.79 -13.00 -19.80
C ASN A 113 -2.91 -13.48 -20.96
N THR A 114 -3.43 -14.37 -21.82
CA THR A 114 -2.72 -14.85 -23.01
C THR A 114 -2.41 -13.71 -23.99
N LEU A 115 -3.35 -12.77 -24.17
CA LEU A 115 -3.21 -11.65 -25.11
C LEU A 115 -2.57 -10.39 -24.48
N GLY A 116 -2.32 -10.39 -23.17
CA GLY A 116 -1.75 -9.26 -22.45
C GLY A 116 -2.68 -8.02 -22.39
N ILE A 117 -3.97 -8.22 -22.57
CA ILE A 117 -5.00 -7.16 -22.57
C ILE A 117 -5.75 -7.11 -21.23
N ALA A 118 -6.42 -6.00 -20.96
CA ALA A 118 -7.28 -5.89 -19.79
C ALA A 118 -8.55 -6.74 -19.97
N VAL A 119 -8.92 -7.53 -18.95
CA VAL A 119 -10.16 -8.33 -18.93
C VAL A 119 -11.40 -7.46 -19.19
N SER A 120 -11.41 -6.24 -18.65
CA SER A 120 -12.51 -5.27 -18.85
C SER A 120 -12.65 -4.83 -20.32
N THR A 121 -11.56 -4.71 -21.06
CA THR A 121 -11.59 -4.41 -22.50
C THR A 121 -12.16 -5.58 -23.29
N LEU A 122 -11.75 -6.80 -22.97
CA LEU A 122 -12.27 -8.02 -23.59
C LEU A 122 -13.77 -8.19 -23.34
N SER A 123 -14.24 -8.03 -22.09
CA SER A 123 -15.67 -8.15 -21.77
C SER A 123 -16.50 -7.11 -22.50
N LYS A 124 -16.01 -5.87 -22.66
CA LYS A 124 -16.70 -4.82 -23.44
C LYS A 124 -16.81 -5.20 -24.93
N TYR A 125 -15.74 -5.74 -25.51
CA TYR A 125 -15.73 -6.19 -26.89
C TYR A 125 -16.73 -7.33 -27.13
N LEU A 126 -16.71 -8.35 -26.25
CA LEU A 126 -17.62 -9.50 -26.36
C LEU A 126 -19.10 -9.09 -26.21
N LYS A 127 -19.42 -8.20 -25.27
CA LYS A 127 -20.79 -7.65 -25.15
C LYS A 127 -21.23 -6.95 -26.43
N LYS A 128 -20.40 -6.06 -26.97
CA LYS A 128 -20.70 -5.35 -28.23
C LYS A 128 -20.87 -6.31 -29.42
N ALA A 129 -20.08 -7.38 -29.47
CA ALA A 129 -20.17 -8.40 -30.50
C ALA A 129 -21.45 -9.23 -30.39
N GLU A 130 -21.91 -9.53 -29.17
CA GLU A 130 -23.19 -10.19 -28.91
C GLU A 130 -24.38 -9.29 -29.30
N GLU A 131 -24.38 -8.03 -28.86
CA GLU A 131 -25.41 -7.05 -29.21
C GLU A 131 -25.53 -6.84 -30.73
N SER A 132 -24.41 -6.82 -31.46
CA SER A 132 -24.40 -6.69 -32.93
C SER A 132 -24.92 -7.94 -33.66
N ARG A 133 -24.90 -9.12 -33.02
CA ARG A 133 -25.42 -10.38 -33.59
C ARG A 133 -26.93 -10.53 -33.37
N VAL A 134 -27.48 -9.92 -32.33
CA VAL A 134 -28.91 -9.97 -31.97
C VAL A 134 -29.75 -9.00 -32.82
N LEU A 135 -29.12 -8.00 -33.44
CA LEU A 135 -29.79 -6.98 -34.27
C LEU A 135 -29.92 -7.36 -35.76
N ILE A 136 -29.64 -8.61 -36.13
CA ILE A 136 -29.71 -9.13 -37.50
C ILE A 136 -30.86 -10.13 -37.60
#